data_AF-A0A0M0GQA4-F1
#
_entry.id   AF-A0A0M0GQA4-F1
#
_cell.length_a   1.000
_cell.length_b   1.000
_cell.length_c   1.000
_cell.angle_alpha   90.00
_cell.angle_beta   90.00
_cell.angle_gamma   90.00
#
_symmetry.space_group_name_H-M   'P 1'
#
loop_
_entity.id
_entity.type
_entity.pdbx_description
1 polymer ?
#
loop_
_entity_poly.entity_id
_entity_poly.type
_entity_poly.pdbx_seq_one_letter_code
_entity_poly.pdbx_strand_id
1 'polypeptide(L)'
;MTKIDPGLLYSNLQPEKRSGANDILGKDDFLKILMTQLQNQDPMNPMQDKDFIAQMATFSSLEQMTNLNKTMEGFVEAEAQSRLISYNSFVGKQVTWHKLSGEGEDASIEQGDGIIKGVRFKNQSVEFIMEDDSILTPANISQVNQTAPGDTTLVNATMLIGKLVSWQDGEEVKQGVVQSVSKKDSDIWIHLSSGEKIKSGDLTAIETPKA
;
A
#
# COMPACT_ATOMS: atom_id res chain seq x y z
N MET A 1 -57.83 -33.26 25.86
CA MET A 1 -56.80 -34.17 25.33
C MET A 1 -55.98 -33.42 24.29
N THR A 2 -54.90 -32.76 24.71
CA THR A 2 -53.93 -32.12 23.82
C THR A 2 -52.97 -33.20 23.34
N LYS A 3 -53.06 -33.54 22.05
CA LYS A 3 -52.14 -34.49 21.42
C LYS A 3 -50.80 -33.77 21.23
N ILE A 4 -49.74 -34.35 21.77
CA ILE A 4 -48.36 -33.88 21.58
C ILE A 4 -47.98 -34.16 20.12
N ASP A 5 -47.57 -33.13 19.39
CA ASP A 5 -47.17 -33.21 17.99
C ASP A 5 -45.75 -33.81 17.87
N PRO A 6 -45.57 -34.98 17.24
CA PRO A 6 -44.27 -35.64 17.13
C PRO A 6 -43.24 -34.86 16.30
N GLY A 7 -43.66 -33.83 15.55
CA GLY A 7 -42.77 -33.01 14.72
C GLY A 7 -41.83 -32.11 15.53
N LEU A 8 -42.13 -31.85 16.81
CA LEU A 8 -41.30 -31.00 17.68
C LEU A 8 -40.12 -31.74 18.34
N LEU A 9 -40.02 -33.07 18.17
CA LEU A 9 -38.93 -33.87 18.73
C LEU A 9 -37.67 -33.91 17.85
N TYR A 10 -37.75 -33.39 16.61
CA TYR A 10 -36.66 -33.50 15.64
C TYR A 10 -35.92 -32.18 15.35
N SER A 11 -36.28 -31.06 15.98
CA SER A 11 -35.65 -29.77 15.68
C SER A 11 -34.25 -29.56 16.29
N ASN A 12 -33.75 -30.51 17.07
CA ASN A 12 -32.44 -30.41 17.74
C ASN A 12 -31.36 -31.36 17.19
N LEU A 13 -31.62 -32.02 16.06
CA LEU A 13 -30.53 -32.58 15.25
C LEU A 13 -30.11 -31.52 14.24
N GLN A 14 -29.50 -30.44 14.74
CA GLN A 14 -28.57 -29.70 13.88
C GLN A 14 -27.52 -30.72 13.45
N PRO A 15 -27.33 -30.97 12.15
CA PRO A 15 -26.08 -31.58 11.73
C PRO A 15 -25.02 -30.56 12.13
N GLU A 16 -24.28 -30.86 13.20
CA GLU A 16 -23.01 -30.22 13.53
C GLU A 16 -22.30 -30.05 12.20
N LYS A 17 -22.27 -28.80 11.76
CA LYS A 17 -21.62 -28.39 10.53
C LYS A 17 -20.17 -28.69 10.84
N ARG A 18 -19.68 -29.87 10.42
CA ARG A 18 -18.27 -30.24 10.47
C ARG A 18 -17.55 -29.11 9.77
N SER A 19 -17.05 -28.17 10.58
CA SER A 19 -16.13 -27.14 10.13
C SER A 19 -15.04 -27.91 9.42
N GLY A 20 -14.86 -27.60 8.14
CA GLY A 20 -14.07 -28.39 7.21
C GLY A 20 -12.79 -28.87 7.88
N ALA A 21 -12.76 -30.16 8.16
CA ALA A 21 -11.54 -30.91 8.27
C ALA A 21 -10.89 -30.87 6.88
N ASN A 22 -10.23 -29.75 6.57
CA ASN A 22 -9.01 -29.77 5.76
C ASN A 22 -7.89 -30.39 6.60
N ASP A 23 -8.21 -31.50 7.28
CA ASP A 23 -7.34 -32.24 8.19
C ASP A 23 -6.45 -33.12 7.30
N ILE A 24 -5.69 -32.43 6.47
CA ILE A 24 -4.42 -32.91 5.98
C ILE A 24 -3.62 -33.07 7.27
N LEU A 25 -3.34 -34.33 7.63
CA LEU A 25 -2.53 -34.69 8.78
C LEU A 25 -1.32 -33.75 8.88
N GLY A 26 -1.39 -32.83 9.85
CA GLY A 26 -0.33 -31.86 10.06
C GLY A 26 0.92 -32.54 10.61
N LYS A 27 2.03 -31.80 10.60
CA LYS A 27 3.31 -32.23 11.19
C LYS A 27 3.16 -32.79 12.62
N ASP A 28 2.25 -32.25 13.42
CA ASP A 28 2.07 -32.62 14.82
C ASP A 28 1.31 -33.94 14.98
N ASP A 29 0.29 -34.18 14.16
CA ASP A 29 -0.41 -35.47 14.12
C ASP A 29 0.48 -36.56 13.50
N PHE A 30 1.33 -36.20 12.54
CA PHE A 30 2.39 -37.06 12.02
C PHE A 30 3.40 -37.48 13.09
N LEU A 31 3.94 -36.53 13.87
CA LEU A 31 4.88 -36.83 14.97
C LEU A 31 4.23 -37.71 16.04
N LYS A 32 2.94 -37.51 16.31
CA LYS A 32 2.18 -38.31 17.27
C LYS A 32 1.97 -39.74 16.78
N ILE A 33 1.66 -39.94 15.49
CA ILE A 33 1.57 -41.26 14.89
C ILE A 33 2.95 -41.94 14.86
N LEU A 34 4.02 -41.22 14.52
CA LEU A 34 5.40 -41.74 14.55
C LEU A 34 5.81 -42.21 15.96
N MET A 35 5.51 -41.41 17.00
CA MET A 35 5.77 -41.78 18.40
C MET A 35 4.95 -43.00 18.81
N THR A 36 3.68 -43.05 18.43
CA THR A 36 2.75 -44.14 18.76
C THR A 36 3.17 -45.45 18.09
N GLN A 37 3.66 -45.39 16.85
CA GLN A 37 4.22 -46.54 16.14
C GLN A 37 5.53 -46.99 16.81
N LEU A 38 6.47 -46.09 17.10
CA LEU A 38 7.71 -46.42 17.84
C LEU A 38 7.45 -47.11 19.19
N GLN A 39 6.37 -46.77 19.88
CA GLN A 39 5.98 -47.40 21.15
C GLN A 39 5.30 -48.77 21.00
N ASN A 40 4.73 -49.11 19.83
CA ASN A 40 3.90 -50.31 19.64
C ASN A 40 4.39 -51.27 18.54
N GLN A 41 5.64 -51.13 18.05
CA GLN A 41 6.15 -52.02 17.01
C GLN A 41 6.49 -53.41 17.55
N ASP A 42 5.86 -54.43 16.98
CA ASP A 42 6.30 -55.82 17.05
C ASP A 42 7.57 -55.99 16.17
N PRO A 43 8.72 -56.46 16.71
CA PRO A 43 10.00 -56.51 16.02
C PRO A 43 10.06 -57.32 14.72
N MET A 44 9.01 -58.05 14.35
CA MET A 44 8.98 -58.93 13.18
C MET A 44 8.51 -58.30 11.86
N ASN A 45 7.96 -57.06 11.80
CA ASN A 45 7.53 -56.44 10.52
C ASN A 45 7.63 -54.89 10.45
N PRO A 46 8.84 -54.30 10.39
CA PRO A 46 9.05 -52.85 10.41
C PRO A 46 8.95 -52.11 9.05
N MET A 47 8.47 -52.75 7.96
CA MET A 47 8.58 -52.19 6.60
C MET A 47 7.32 -51.48 6.07
N GLN A 48 6.09 -51.91 6.40
CA GLN A 48 4.87 -51.28 5.85
C GLN A 48 4.61 -49.87 6.38
N ASP A 49 5.01 -49.58 7.62
CA ASP A 49 4.78 -48.26 8.23
C ASP A 49 5.68 -47.16 7.66
N LYS A 50 6.85 -47.54 7.12
CA LYS A 50 7.83 -46.59 6.58
C LYS A 50 7.40 -45.95 5.26
N ASP A 51 6.73 -46.72 4.39
CA ASP A 51 6.26 -46.20 3.09
C ASP A 51 5.12 -45.19 3.26
N PHE A 52 4.21 -45.43 4.22
CA PHE A 52 3.15 -44.48 4.56
C PHE A 52 3.73 -43.19 5.18
N ILE A 53 4.71 -43.33 6.08
CA ILE A 53 5.45 -42.20 6.67
C ILE A 53 6.14 -41.36 5.60
N ALA A 54 6.80 -42.00 4.63
CA ALA A 54 7.49 -41.32 3.53
C ALA A 54 6.51 -40.54 2.63
N GLN A 55 5.33 -41.11 2.35
CA GLN A 55 4.29 -40.42 1.58
C GLN A 55 3.71 -39.22 2.34
N MET A 56 3.43 -39.36 3.64
CA MET A 56 2.94 -38.24 4.47
C MET A 56 3.94 -37.10 4.61
N ALA A 57 5.23 -37.42 4.81
CA ALA A 57 6.30 -36.42 4.82
C ALA A 57 6.40 -35.66 3.48
N THR A 58 6.15 -36.36 2.37
CA THR A 58 6.10 -35.77 1.03
C THR A 58 4.92 -34.81 0.88
N PHE A 59 3.72 -35.21 1.33
CA PHE A 59 2.53 -34.35 1.34
C PHE A 59 2.71 -33.11 2.23
N SER A 60 3.25 -33.28 3.45
CA SER A 60 3.56 -32.17 4.36
C SER A 60 4.56 -31.18 3.73
N SER A 61 5.56 -31.68 3.01
CA SER A 61 6.54 -30.82 2.32
C SER A 61 5.90 -30.04 1.17
N LEU A 62 5.01 -30.67 0.40
CA LEU A 62 4.28 -30.02 -0.69
C LEU A 62 3.28 -28.97 -0.16
N GLU A 63 2.64 -29.25 0.97
CA GLU A 63 1.77 -28.28 1.65
C GLU A 63 2.57 -27.07 2.15
N GLN A 64 3.72 -27.30 2.80
CA GLN A 64 4.61 -26.21 3.21
C GLN A 64 5.08 -25.38 2.02
N MET A 65 5.44 -26.02 0.90
CA MET A 65 5.81 -25.32 -0.34
C MET A 65 4.64 -24.52 -0.90
N THR A 66 3.43 -25.06 -0.86
CA THR A 66 2.21 -24.36 -1.28
C THR A 66 1.91 -23.15 -0.38
N ASN A 67 2.09 -23.28 0.94
CA ASN A 67 1.91 -22.19 1.89
C ASN A 67 2.99 -21.11 1.73
N LEU A 68 4.22 -21.51 1.41
CA LEU A 68 5.30 -20.58 1.07
C LEU A 68 4.98 -19.79 -0.19
N ASN A 69 4.49 -20.46 -1.24
CA ASN A 69 4.06 -19.78 -2.48
C ASN A 69 2.95 -18.77 -2.21
N LYS A 70 1.92 -19.12 -1.43
CA LYS A 70 0.85 -18.18 -1.02
C LYS A 70 1.39 -16.99 -0.25
N THR A 71 2.35 -17.22 0.65
CA THR A 71 2.99 -16.14 1.42
C THR A 71 3.78 -15.22 0.50
N MET A 72 4.48 -15.79 -0.49
CA MET A 72 5.22 -15.02 -1.48
C MET A 72 4.30 -14.21 -2.40
N GLU A 73 3.18 -14.77 -2.84
CA GLU A 73 2.15 -14.05 -3.60
C GLU A 73 1.62 -12.86 -2.80
N GLY A 74 1.26 -13.06 -1.53
CA GLY A 74 0.82 -11.97 -0.65
C GLY A 74 1.90 -10.91 -0.42
N PHE A 75 3.18 -11.30 -0.35
CA PHE A 75 4.30 -10.36 -0.25
C PHE A 75 4.45 -9.51 -1.52
N VAL A 76 4.36 -10.12 -2.70
CA VAL A 76 4.41 -9.41 -3.99
C VAL A 76 3.26 -8.42 -4.11
N GLU A 77 2.05 -8.79 -3.67
CA GLU A 77 0.90 -7.87 -3.65
C GLU A 77 1.11 -6.70 -2.69
N ALA A 78 1.60 -6.95 -1.47
CA ALA A 78 1.88 -5.91 -0.48
C ALA A 78 2.97 -4.94 -0.97
N GLU A 79 4.01 -5.46 -1.62
CA GLU A 79 5.07 -4.64 -2.20
C GLU A 79 4.56 -3.81 -3.39
N ALA A 80 3.70 -4.37 -4.24
CA ALA A 80 3.01 -3.62 -5.29
C ALA A 80 2.14 -2.48 -4.74
N GLN A 81 1.40 -2.73 -3.65
CA GLN A 81 0.61 -1.69 -2.97
C GLN A 81 1.52 -0.59 -2.37
N SER A 82 2.64 -0.97 -1.76
CA SER A 82 3.62 -0.03 -1.21
C SER A 82 4.22 0.88 -2.29
N ARG A 83 4.53 0.32 -3.47
CA ARG A 83 4.96 1.10 -4.63
C ARG A 83 3.91 2.13 -5.04
N LEU A 84 2.63 1.74 -5.13
CA LEU A 84 1.56 2.67 -5.49
C LEU A 84 1.49 3.86 -4.52
N ILE A 85 1.59 3.60 -3.21
CA ILE A 85 1.60 4.66 -2.18
C ILE A 85 2.80 5.59 -2.37
N SER A 86 3.98 5.02 -2.64
CA SER A 86 5.21 5.78 -2.86
C SER A 86 5.08 6.69 -4.08
N TYR A 87 4.49 6.19 -5.18
CA TYR A 87 4.25 6.97 -6.39
C TYR A 87 3.13 7.99 -6.24
N ASN A 88 2.16 7.80 -5.34
CA ASN A 88 1.11 8.79 -5.09
C ASN A 88 1.68 10.14 -4.61
N SER A 89 2.88 10.15 -4.02
CA SER A 89 3.59 11.39 -3.67
C SER A 89 4.00 12.24 -4.88
N PHE A 90 3.98 11.67 -6.09
CA PHE A 90 4.30 12.37 -7.34
C PHE A 90 3.11 13.14 -7.90
N VAL A 91 1.89 12.85 -7.44
CA VAL A 91 0.69 13.57 -7.89
C VAL A 91 0.81 15.05 -7.52
N GLY A 92 0.58 15.92 -8.50
CA GLY A 92 0.75 17.37 -8.39
C GLY A 92 2.20 17.85 -8.51
N LYS A 93 3.18 16.96 -8.68
CA LYS A 93 4.56 17.37 -8.96
C LYS A 93 4.75 17.58 -10.46
N GLN A 94 5.56 18.59 -10.78
CA GLN A 94 6.07 18.78 -12.13
C GLN A 94 7.22 17.81 -12.37
N VAL A 95 7.24 17.18 -13.53
CA VAL A 95 8.25 16.20 -13.91
C VAL A 95 8.74 16.47 -15.33
N THR A 96 10.01 16.16 -15.56
CA THR A 96 10.62 16.12 -16.90
C THR A 96 10.71 14.66 -17.31
N TRP A 97 10.22 14.35 -18.51
CA TRP A 97 10.10 12.99 -19.01
C TRP A 97 10.71 12.81 -20.39
N HIS A 98 11.14 11.58 -20.65
CA HIS A 98 11.65 11.14 -21.95
C HIS A 98 11.01 9.80 -22.31
N LYS A 99 10.55 9.68 -23.54
CA LYS A 99 9.90 8.48 -24.07
C LYS A 99 10.49 8.13 -25.42
N LEU A 100 10.84 6.87 -25.60
CA LEU A 100 11.21 6.37 -26.93
C LEU A 100 9.94 6.22 -27.78
N SER A 101 9.95 6.83 -28.95
CA SER A 101 8.88 6.78 -29.93
C SER A 101 9.44 6.20 -31.24
N GLY A 102 8.80 5.15 -31.75
CA GLY A 102 9.26 4.38 -32.90
C GLY A 102 10.04 3.10 -32.54
N GLU A 103 10.21 2.23 -33.53
CA GLU A 103 10.99 0.97 -33.44
C GLU A 103 12.05 0.95 -34.56
N GLY A 104 13.26 0.46 -34.25
CA GLY A 104 14.33 0.29 -35.25
C GLY A 104 15.12 1.57 -35.55
N GLU A 105 15.47 1.79 -36.82
CA GLU A 105 16.28 2.94 -37.27
C GLU A 105 15.58 4.30 -37.11
N ASP A 106 14.25 4.32 -37.02
CA ASP A 106 13.44 5.54 -36.84
C ASP A 106 13.12 5.86 -35.36
N ALA A 107 13.78 5.17 -34.42
CA ALA A 107 13.58 5.41 -33.00
C ALA A 107 14.07 6.82 -32.61
N SER A 108 13.16 7.63 -32.09
CA SER A 108 13.43 8.99 -31.63
C SER A 108 13.04 9.14 -30.15
N ILE A 109 13.72 10.05 -29.45
CA ILE A 109 13.40 10.37 -28.06
C ILE A 109 12.49 11.59 -28.06
N GLU A 110 11.23 11.38 -27.64
CA GLU A 110 10.33 12.47 -27.28
C GLU A 110 10.64 12.91 -25.86
N GLN A 111 10.72 14.21 -25.62
CA GLN A 111 10.88 14.77 -24.28
C GLN A 111 9.83 15.84 -24.01
N GLY A 112 9.47 16.02 -22.75
CA GLY A 112 8.60 17.11 -22.32
C GLY A 112 8.63 17.34 -20.82
N ASP A 113 7.94 18.40 -20.41
CA ASP A 113 7.66 18.72 -19.02
C ASP A 113 6.15 18.68 -18.80
N GLY A 114 5.71 18.25 -17.62
CA GLY A 114 4.28 18.24 -17.29
C GLY A 114 4.02 17.92 -15.83
N ILE A 115 2.77 18.10 -15.40
CA ILE A 115 2.32 17.79 -14.04
C ILE A 115 1.63 16.42 -14.03
N ILE A 116 1.93 15.61 -13.02
CA ILE A 116 1.27 14.33 -12.82
C ILE A 116 -0.10 14.59 -12.16
N LYS A 117 -1.18 14.31 -12.90
CA LYS A 117 -2.56 14.42 -12.44
C LYS A 117 -2.98 13.25 -11.54
N GLY A 118 -2.40 12.07 -11.75
CA GLY A 118 -2.73 10.89 -10.96
C GLY A 118 -1.83 9.68 -11.23
N VAL A 119 -1.99 8.67 -10.40
CA VAL A 119 -1.30 7.37 -10.53
C VAL A 119 -2.34 6.27 -10.63
N ARG A 120 -2.15 5.35 -11.58
CA ARG A 120 -2.96 4.15 -11.75
C ARG A 120 -2.08 2.92 -11.72
N PHE A 121 -2.60 1.84 -11.15
CA PHE A 121 -1.99 0.52 -11.25
C PHE A 121 -2.74 -0.32 -12.27
N LYS A 122 -2.03 -0.84 -13.27
CA LYS A 122 -2.61 -1.70 -14.32
C LYS A 122 -1.59 -2.77 -14.69
N ASN A 123 -2.04 -4.03 -14.75
CA ASN A 123 -1.20 -5.18 -15.16
C ASN A 123 0.14 -5.26 -14.42
N GLN A 124 0.12 -5.10 -13.09
CA GLN A 124 1.32 -5.10 -12.24
C GLN A 124 2.30 -3.95 -12.47
N SER A 125 1.97 -2.99 -13.33
CA SER A 125 2.77 -1.80 -13.60
C SER A 125 2.06 -0.54 -13.12
N VAL A 126 2.87 0.46 -12.76
CA VAL A 126 2.40 1.80 -12.38
C VAL A 126 2.39 2.67 -13.63
N GLU A 127 1.29 3.38 -13.82
CA GLU A 127 1.07 4.35 -14.89
C GLU A 127 0.84 5.73 -14.25
N PHE A 128 1.62 6.72 -14.70
CA PHE A 128 1.37 8.12 -14.43
C PHE A 128 0.41 8.67 -15.48
N ILE A 129 -0.62 9.37 -15.01
CA ILE A 129 -1.55 10.13 -15.84
C ILE A 129 -1.11 11.58 -15.74
N MET A 130 -0.71 12.15 -16.85
CA MET A 130 -0.30 13.55 -16.96
C MET A 130 -1.53 14.46 -17.10
N GLU A 131 -1.34 15.76 -16.93
CA GLU A 131 -2.43 16.75 -17.06
C GLU A 131 -3.03 16.83 -18.47
N ASP A 132 -2.23 16.55 -19.50
CA ASP A 132 -2.65 16.41 -20.91
C ASP A 132 -3.28 15.03 -21.23
N ASP A 133 -3.60 14.26 -20.18
CA ASP A 133 -4.09 12.87 -20.22
C ASP A 133 -3.13 11.86 -20.91
N SER A 134 -1.87 12.26 -21.18
CA SER A 134 -0.85 11.32 -21.63
C SER A 134 -0.49 10.33 -20.52
N ILE A 135 -0.14 9.11 -20.92
CA ILE A 135 0.24 8.03 -20.01
C ILE A 135 1.73 7.80 -20.12
N LEU A 136 2.41 7.91 -18.98
CA LEU A 136 3.83 7.63 -18.83
C LEU A 136 4.03 6.54 -17.79
N THR A 137 5.16 5.84 -17.87
CA THR A 137 5.59 4.93 -16.80
C THR A 137 6.62 5.63 -15.92
N PRO A 138 6.86 5.17 -14.68
CA PRO A 138 7.92 5.71 -13.85
C PRO A 138 9.30 5.68 -14.52
N ALA A 139 9.56 4.74 -15.44
CA ALA A 139 10.81 4.67 -16.19
C ALA A 139 10.99 5.83 -17.19
N ASN A 140 9.92 6.52 -17.58
CA ASN A 140 10.00 7.69 -18.45
C ASN A 140 10.35 8.97 -17.69
N ILE A 141 10.16 9.00 -16.37
CA ILE A 141 10.42 10.19 -15.55
C ILE A 141 11.92 10.29 -15.28
N SER A 142 12.55 11.35 -15.79
CA SER A 142 13.98 11.58 -15.60
C SER A 142 14.27 12.55 -14.46
N GLN A 143 13.34 13.45 -14.16
CA GLN A 143 13.48 14.39 -13.05
C GLN A 143 12.13 14.71 -12.45
N VAL A 144 12.08 14.82 -11.11
CA VAL A 144 10.95 15.38 -10.38
C VAL A 144 11.34 16.77 -9.92
N ASN A 145 10.71 17.77 -10.51
CA ASN A 145 10.93 19.15 -10.14
C ASN A 145 10.18 19.45 -8.84
N GLN A 146 10.82 20.21 -7.94
CA GLN A 146 10.10 20.81 -6.83
C GLN A 146 9.10 21.80 -7.42
N THR A 147 7.81 21.52 -7.23
CA THR A 147 6.76 22.50 -7.53
C THR A 147 7.11 23.79 -6.79
N ALA A 148 7.04 24.93 -7.50
CA ALA A 148 7.33 26.23 -6.93
C ALA A 148 6.57 26.43 -5.59
N PRO A 149 7.11 27.21 -4.63
CA PRO A 149 6.52 27.42 -3.30
C PRO A 149 5.06 27.93 -3.25
N GLY A 150 4.43 28.22 -4.41
CA GLY A 150 3.03 28.58 -4.54
C GLY A 150 2.02 27.44 -4.32
N ASP A 151 2.33 26.19 -4.69
CA ASP A 151 1.40 25.05 -4.56
C ASP A 151 1.52 24.35 -3.21
N THR A 152 1.50 25.15 -2.15
CA THR A 152 1.21 24.59 -0.84
C THR A 152 -0.21 24.02 -0.92
N THR A 153 -0.43 22.73 -0.62
CA THR A 153 -1.79 22.20 -0.47
C THR A 153 -2.35 22.67 0.88
N LEU A 154 -3.68 22.70 1.05
CA LEU A 154 -4.25 23.11 2.35
C LEU A 154 -3.68 22.25 3.49
N VAL A 155 -3.48 20.95 3.24
CA VAL A 155 -2.85 20.02 4.17
C VAL A 155 -1.41 20.44 4.50
N ASN A 156 -0.57 20.75 3.52
CA ASN A 156 0.80 21.20 3.78
C ASN A 156 0.82 22.54 4.51
N ALA A 157 -0.09 23.45 4.17
CA ALA A 157 -0.18 24.76 4.79
C ALA A 157 -0.63 24.66 6.26
N THR A 158 -1.44 23.65 6.64
CA THR A 158 -1.77 23.44 8.07
C THR A 158 -0.53 23.16 8.93
N MET A 159 0.54 22.61 8.37
CA MET A 159 1.80 22.39 9.10
C MET A 159 2.53 23.69 9.46
N LEU A 160 2.12 24.82 8.87
CA LEU A 160 2.65 26.14 9.17
C LEU A 160 2.05 26.74 10.44
N ILE A 161 0.90 26.25 10.90
CA ILE A 161 0.23 26.79 12.10
C ILE A 161 1.18 26.68 13.30
N GLY A 162 1.41 27.81 13.98
CA GLY A 162 2.35 27.95 15.08
C GLY A 162 3.81 28.17 14.67
N LYS A 163 4.15 28.11 13.38
CA LYS A 163 5.48 28.46 12.86
C LYS A 163 5.60 29.96 12.60
N LEU A 164 6.82 30.47 12.66
CA LEU A 164 7.18 31.82 12.24
C LEU A 164 7.40 31.80 10.73
N VAL A 165 6.70 32.65 9.99
CA VAL A 165 6.88 32.78 8.54
C VAL A 165 7.39 34.16 8.20
N SER A 166 8.21 34.24 7.16
CA SER A 166 8.71 35.50 6.59
C SER A 166 8.16 35.69 5.18
N TRP A 167 7.80 36.92 4.85
CA TRP A 167 7.40 37.33 3.49
C TRP A 167 8.01 38.70 3.17
N GLN A 168 8.06 39.01 1.89
CA GLN A 168 8.57 40.29 1.41
C GLN A 168 7.41 41.25 1.12
N ASP A 169 7.44 42.44 1.72
CA ASP A 169 6.51 43.54 1.46
C ASP A 169 7.31 44.75 0.96
N GLY A 170 7.42 44.87 -0.37
CA GLY A 170 8.30 45.84 -1.01
C GLY A 170 9.79 45.49 -0.82
N GLU A 171 10.55 46.38 -0.18
CA GLU A 171 11.96 46.14 0.19
C GLU A 171 12.13 45.59 1.62
N GLU A 172 11.05 45.53 2.41
CA GLU A 172 11.10 45.07 3.79
C GLU A 172 10.72 43.60 3.91
N VAL A 173 11.46 42.85 4.74
CA VAL A 173 11.10 41.48 5.12
C VAL A 173 10.30 41.54 6.41
N LYS A 174 9.04 41.13 6.35
CA LYS A 174 8.16 41.04 7.51
C LYS A 174 8.07 39.60 8.01
N GLN A 175 7.76 39.47 9.30
CA GLN A 175 7.65 38.18 9.98
C GLN A 175 6.38 38.11 10.82
N GLY A 176 5.82 36.91 10.95
CA GLY A 176 4.60 36.70 11.72
C GLY A 176 4.37 35.22 12.04
N VAL A 177 3.72 34.95 13.16
CA VAL A 177 3.36 33.58 13.55
C VAL A 177 2.04 33.22 12.91
N VAL A 178 1.97 32.06 12.25
CA VAL A 178 0.73 31.59 11.61
C VAL A 178 -0.25 31.12 12.67
N GLN A 179 -1.46 31.68 12.64
CA GLN A 179 -2.55 31.28 13.53
C GLN A 179 -3.53 30.32 12.86
N SER A 180 -3.84 30.56 11.59
CA SER A 180 -4.74 29.68 10.83
C SER A 180 -4.47 29.76 9.33
N VAL A 181 -5.02 28.80 8.59
CA VAL A 181 -4.90 28.71 7.15
C VAL A 181 -6.27 28.43 6.55
N SER A 182 -6.60 29.07 5.43
CA SER A 182 -7.85 28.86 4.70
C SER A 182 -7.62 28.80 3.20
N LYS A 183 -8.40 27.98 2.49
CA LYS A 183 -8.42 27.97 1.02
C LYS A 183 -9.63 28.74 0.51
N LYS A 184 -9.42 29.65 -0.46
CA LYS A 184 -10.49 30.39 -1.14
C LYS A 184 -10.10 30.57 -2.61
N ASP A 185 -11.00 30.20 -3.53
CA ASP A 185 -10.82 30.38 -4.98
C ASP A 185 -9.48 29.84 -5.49
N SER A 186 -9.13 28.62 -5.08
CA SER A 186 -7.85 27.92 -5.32
C SER A 186 -6.62 28.46 -4.57
N ASP A 187 -6.63 29.71 -4.12
CA ASP A 187 -5.54 30.30 -3.34
C ASP A 187 -5.58 29.86 -1.86
N ILE A 188 -4.40 29.67 -1.28
CA ILE A 188 -4.24 29.48 0.15
C ILE A 188 -3.87 30.79 0.82
N TRP A 189 -4.65 31.12 1.84
CA TRP A 189 -4.49 32.28 2.68
C TRP A 189 -4.00 31.86 4.06
N ILE A 190 -2.94 32.51 4.51
CA ILE A 190 -2.33 32.33 5.82
C ILE A 190 -2.72 33.53 6.67
N HIS A 191 -3.35 33.28 7.81
CA HIS A 191 -3.74 34.31 8.77
C HIS A 191 -2.74 34.32 9.91
N LEU A 192 -2.11 35.46 10.12
CA LEU A 192 -1.07 35.66 11.12
C LEU A 192 -1.66 36.12 12.45
N SER A 193 -0.93 35.91 13.54
CA SER A 193 -1.30 36.40 14.88
C SER A 193 -1.37 37.92 14.97
N SER A 194 -0.71 38.65 14.06
CA SER A 194 -0.82 40.11 13.90
C SER A 194 -2.16 40.56 13.30
N GLY A 195 -2.98 39.63 12.80
CA GLY A 195 -4.22 39.91 12.08
C GLY A 195 -4.06 40.11 10.56
N GLU A 196 -2.82 40.12 10.07
CA GLU A 196 -2.49 40.23 8.64
C GLU A 196 -2.75 38.90 7.90
N LYS A 197 -3.05 39.00 6.60
CA LYS A 197 -3.34 37.85 5.74
C LYS A 197 -2.42 37.88 4.54
N ILE A 198 -1.73 36.78 4.31
CA ILE A 198 -0.76 36.63 3.21
C ILE A 198 -1.12 35.40 2.37
N LYS A 199 -0.83 35.44 1.06
CA LYS A 199 -0.97 34.25 0.23
C LYS A 199 0.22 33.31 0.49
N SER A 200 -0.01 32.01 0.41
CA SER A 200 1.06 31.02 0.61
C SER A 200 2.23 31.19 -0.38
N GLY A 201 1.94 31.64 -1.61
CA GLY A 201 2.96 31.86 -2.63
C GLY A 201 3.89 33.05 -2.37
N ASP A 202 3.53 33.96 -1.47
CA ASP A 202 4.34 35.14 -1.13
C ASP A 202 5.36 34.86 -0.01
N LEU A 203 5.37 33.64 0.52
CA LEU A 203 6.28 33.23 1.58
C LEU A 203 7.71 33.07 1.06
N THR A 204 8.67 33.60 1.82
CA THR A 204 10.10 33.51 1.52
C THR A 204 10.86 32.58 2.48
N ALA A 205 10.41 32.44 3.73
CA ALA A 205 11.02 31.53 4.71
C ALA A 205 10.02 31.03 5.77
N ILE A 206 10.30 29.84 6.33
CA ILE A 206 9.53 29.23 7.41
C ILE A 206 10.51 28.79 8.51
N GLU A 207 10.31 29.29 9.72
CA GLU A 207 11.12 29.02 10.89
C GLU A 207 10.28 28.43 12.04
N THR A 208 10.93 27.69 12.92
CA THR A 208 10.28 27.23 14.16
C THR A 208 10.56 28.29 15.22
N PRO A 209 9.54 28.82 15.93
CA PRO A 209 9.77 29.82 16.96
C PRO A 209 10.74 29.27 18.01
N LYS A 210 11.76 30.07 18.37
CA LYS A 210 12.65 29.74 19.48
C LYS A 210 11.82 29.73 20.76
N ALA A 211 11.92 28.64 21.52
CA ALA A 211 11.30 28.49 22.84
C ALA A 211 11.86 29.49 23.85
#